data_AF-A0A8H5FET5-F1
#
_entry.id   AF-A0A8H5FET5-F1
#
_cell.length_a   1.000
_cell.length_b   1.000
_cell.length_c   1.000
_cell.angle_alpha   90.00
_cell.angle_beta   90.00
_cell.angle_gamma   90.00
#
_symmetry.space_group_name_H-M   'P 1'
#
loop_
_entity.id
_entity.type
_entity.pdbx_description
1 polymer ?
#
loop_
_entity_poly.entity_id
_entity_poly.type
_entity_poly.pdbx_seq_one_letter_code
_entity_poly.pdbx_strand_id
1 'polypeptide(L)'
;MVGRAESITKRQRKKTELMDTLYAKAVTLYQAEHGPGVTEEVLGRKPHGLQKICIIIENEHYEQTKKALPKHLSSSTLLRLVNGGTPKNLSNSSQGWLLQSEEKIVIDYALELASRGFPLTHQRLKEIVDKICRSCLGDKFSEKGVGRNWTTHFVEKHSSRLKMFWSSNLDTKRGQAVNPFMNEEYFKLLKEVLEGRKDHEFPAAVVDTPW
;
A
#
# COMPACT_ATOMS: atom_id res chain seq x y z
N MET A 1 20.04 11.30 3.88
CA MET A 1 20.56 9.91 3.80
C MET A 1 20.27 9.34 2.43
N VAL A 2 21.28 9.36 1.56
CA VAL A 2 21.27 8.69 0.25
C VAL A 2 21.74 7.24 0.48
N GLY A 3 21.06 6.24 -0.10
CA GLY A 3 21.70 4.93 -0.34
C GLY A 3 21.24 3.68 0.42
N ARG A 4 20.04 3.61 1.03
CA ARG A 4 19.51 2.30 1.45
C ARG A 4 18.87 1.58 0.26
N ALA A 5 19.40 0.41 -0.09
CA ALA A 5 18.83 -0.43 -1.14
C ALA A 5 17.34 -0.71 -0.87
N GLU A 6 16.51 -0.55 -1.90
CA GLU A 6 15.09 -0.88 -1.80
C GLU A 6 14.88 -2.37 -1.57
N SER A 7 13.88 -2.73 -0.76
CA SER A 7 13.41 -4.10 -0.60
C SER A 7 13.00 -4.69 -1.96
N ILE A 8 13.15 -6.00 -2.11
CA ILE A 8 12.77 -6.75 -3.33
C ILE A 8 11.31 -6.47 -3.70
N THR A 9 10.44 -6.52 -2.70
CA THR A 9 9.01 -6.24 -2.79
C THR A 9 8.70 -4.81 -3.25
N LYS A 10 9.42 -3.81 -2.75
CA LYS A 10 9.28 -2.41 -3.21
C LYS A 10 9.73 -2.22 -4.67
N ARG A 11 10.83 -2.87 -5.08
CA ARG A 11 11.26 -2.88 -6.48
C ARG A 11 10.21 -3.52 -7.38
N GLN A 12 9.62 -4.64 -6.94
CA GLN A 12 8.57 -5.33 -7.67
C GLN A 12 7.29 -4.49 -7.80
N ARG A 13 6.91 -3.75 -6.74
CA ARG A 13 5.78 -2.80 -6.79
C ARG A 13 6.04 -1.69 -7.81
N LYS A 14 7.19 -1.02 -7.74
CA LYS A 14 7.57 0.01 -8.73
C LYS A 14 7.56 -0.52 -10.16
N LYS A 15 8.08 -1.74 -10.38
CA LYS A 15 8.00 -2.40 -11.69
C LYS A 15 6.55 -2.59 -12.14
N THR A 16 5.68 -3.02 -11.24
CA THR A 16 4.25 -3.24 -11.54
C THR A 16 3.54 -1.93 -11.86
N GLU A 17 3.73 -0.89 -11.04
CA GLU A 17 3.18 0.45 -11.25
C GLU A 17 3.63 1.05 -12.59
N LEU A 18 4.92 0.92 -12.91
CA LEU A 18 5.44 1.36 -14.20
C LEU A 18 4.77 0.63 -15.37
N MET A 19 4.60 -0.70 -15.28
CA MET A 19 3.90 -1.43 -16.34
C MET A 19 2.43 -1.02 -16.44
N ASP A 20 1.73 -0.83 -15.31
CA ASP A 20 0.33 -0.43 -15.30
C ASP A 20 0.14 0.97 -15.93
N THR A 21 1.04 1.92 -15.69
CA THR A 21 0.97 3.24 -16.33
C THR A 21 1.20 3.16 -17.83
N LEU A 22 2.12 2.33 -18.30
CA LEU A 22 2.36 2.10 -19.73
C LEU A 22 1.17 1.43 -20.41
N TYR A 23 0.55 0.44 -19.75
CA TYR A 23 -0.67 -0.18 -20.28
C TYR A 23 -1.84 0.80 -20.31
N ALA A 24 -1.99 1.68 -19.32
CA ALA A 24 -3.01 2.73 -19.34
C ALA A 24 -2.84 3.66 -20.55
N LYS A 25 -1.60 4.11 -20.83
CA LYS A 25 -1.28 4.88 -22.03
C LYS A 25 -1.60 4.10 -23.32
N ALA A 26 -1.21 2.83 -23.38
CA ALA A 26 -1.48 1.98 -24.54
C ALA A 26 -2.98 1.79 -24.80
N VAL A 27 -3.80 1.63 -23.74
CA VAL A 27 -5.27 1.55 -23.85
C VAL A 27 -5.84 2.85 -24.39
N THR A 28 -5.40 4.00 -23.86
CA THR A 28 -5.89 5.31 -24.34
C THR A 28 -5.56 5.54 -25.81
N LEU A 29 -4.35 5.17 -26.25
CA LEU A 29 -3.95 5.29 -27.65
C LEU A 29 -4.77 4.34 -28.54
N TYR A 30 -4.96 3.08 -28.11
CA TYR A 30 -5.75 2.12 -28.86
C TYR A 30 -7.20 2.58 -29.05
N GLN A 31 -7.84 3.04 -27.96
CA GLN A 31 -9.20 3.56 -27.97
C GLN A 31 -9.34 4.83 -28.81
N ALA A 32 -8.31 5.69 -28.84
CA ALA A 32 -8.30 6.87 -29.70
C ALA A 32 -8.22 6.51 -31.19
N GLU A 33 -7.51 5.45 -31.57
CA GLU A 33 -7.42 5.01 -32.97
C GLU A 33 -8.61 4.15 -33.44
N HIS A 34 -9.34 3.50 -32.52
CA HIS A 34 -10.45 2.59 -32.83
C HIS A 34 -11.81 3.10 -32.30
N GLY A 35 -11.88 4.37 -31.89
CA GLY A 35 -13.08 4.98 -31.36
C GLY A 35 -14.17 5.17 -32.43
N PRO A 36 -15.45 5.33 -32.02
CA PRO A 36 -16.54 5.61 -32.95
C PRO A 36 -16.27 6.90 -33.72
N GLY A 37 -16.32 6.84 -35.05
CA GLY A 37 -16.07 7.98 -35.94
C GLY A 37 -14.63 8.14 -36.42
N VAL A 38 -13.73 7.23 -36.03
CA VAL A 38 -12.34 7.22 -36.52
C VAL A 38 -12.26 6.31 -37.75
N THR A 39 -12.17 6.91 -38.93
CA THR A 39 -11.92 6.20 -40.20
C THR A 39 -10.48 6.41 -40.64
N GLU A 40 -10.00 5.58 -41.58
CA GLU A 40 -8.66 5.73 -42.17
C GLU A 40 -8.45 7.12 -42.78
N GLU A 41 -9.52 7.77 -43.24
CA GLU A 41 -9.51 9.14 -43.76
C GLU A 41 -9.20 10.18 -42.68
N VAL A 42 -9.69 9.99 -41.45
CA VAL A 42 -9.46 10.89 -40.31
C VAL A 42 -8.03 10.71 -39.76
N LEU A 43 -7.53 9.48 -39.73
CA LEU A 43 -6.16 9.19 -39.27
C LEU A 43 -5.11 9.45 -40.36
N GLY A 44 -5.49 9.53 -41.63
CA GLY A 44 -4.59 9.55 -42.78
C GLY A 44 -3.76 8.27 -42.94
N ARG A 45 -4.05 7.23 -42.15
CA ARG A 45 -3.36 5.93 -42.12
C ARG A 45 -4.29 4.85 -41.57
N LYS A 46 -3.91 3.60 -41.79
CA LYS A 46 -4.57 2.45 -41.14
C LYS A 46 -4.34 2.50 -39.62
N PRO A 47 -5.37 2.21 -38.80
CA PRO A 47 -5.22 2.13 -37.35
C PRO A 47 -4.23 1.02 -36.98
N HIS A 48 -3.45 1.24 -35.92
CA HIS A 48 -2.41 0.29 -35.54
C HIS A 48 -2.98 -0.92 -34.81
N GLY A 49 -2.48 -2.10 -35.17
CA GLY A 49 -2.75 -3.31 -34.38
C GLY A 49 -2.16 -3.23 -32.96
N LEU A 50 -2.72 -4.02 -32.05
CA LEU A 50 -2.31 -4.07 -30.63
C LEU A 50 -0.80 -4.25 -30.42
N GLN A 51 -0.16 -5.13 -31.19
CA GLN A 51 1.29 -5.34 -31.10
C GLN A 51 2.09 -4.09 -31.49
N LYS A 52 1.64 -3.38 -32.53
CA LYS A 52 2.30 -2.17 -33.01
C LYS A 52 2.18 -1.03 -31.99
N ILE A 53 1.03 -0.93 -31.32
CA ILE A 53 0.83 0.04 -30.22
C ILE A 53 1.73 -0.27 -29.03
N CYS A 54 1.87 -1.54 -28.63
CA CYS A 54 2.84 -1.91 -27.60
C CYS A 54 4.25 -1.44 -27.98
N ILE A 55 4.71 -1.72 -29.20
CA ILE A 55 6.04 -1.30 -29.69
C ILE A 55 6.20 0.23 -29.66
N ILE A 56 5.17 0.97 -30.11
CA ILE A 56 5.19 2.44 -30.08
C ILE A 56 5.38 2.95 -28.66
N ILE A 57 4.62 2.43 -27.69
CA ILE A 57 4.71 2.84 -26.28
C ILE A 57 6.06 2.44 -25.66
N GLU A 58 6.60 1.27 -26.02
CA GLU A 58 7.94 0.86 -25.58
C GLU A 58 9.03 1.81 -26.09
N ASN A 59 8.95 2.17 -27.38
CA ASN A 59 9.88 3.10 -28.01
C ASN A 59 9.76 4.51 -27.40
N GLU A 60 8.55 5.02 -27.23
CA GLU A 60 8.29 6.32 -26.62
C GLU A 60 8.86 6.39 -25.19
N HIS A 61 8.64 5.34 -24.38
CA HIS A 61 9.21 5.26 -23.04
C HIS A 61 10.74 5.23 -23.07
N TYR A 62 11.34 4.47 -24.00
CA TYR A 62 12.78 4.42 -24.16
C TYR A 62 13.34 5.78 -24.61
N GLU A 63 12.67 6.48 -25.51
CA GLU A 63 13.08 7.81 -25.96
C GLU A 63 13.08 8.82 -24.81
N GLN A 64 12.04 8.80 -23.97
CA GLN A 64 11.86 9.70 -22.82
C GLN A 64 12.85 9.40 -21.68
N THR A 65 13.03 8.13 -21.33
CA THR A 65 13.78 7.75 -20.11
C THR A 65 15.19 7.25 -20.39
N LYS A 66 15.49 6.89 -21.65
CA LYS A 66 16.70 6.15 -22.08
C LYS A 66 16.93 4.85 -21.29
N LYS A 67 15.88 4.28 -20.71
CA LYS A 67 15.92 3.04 -19.93
C LYS A 67 15.05 1.99 -20.58
N ALA A 68 15.63 0.80 -20.74
CA ALA A 68 14.89 -0.37 -21.21
C ALA A 68 13.85 -0.80 -20.17
N LEU A 69 12.73 -1.33 -20.66
CA LEU A 69 11.70 -1.87 -19.79
C LEU A 69 12.16 -3.17 -19.14
N PRO A 70 11.72 -3.43 -17.90
CA PRO A 70 12.05 -4.67 -17.20
C PRO A 70 11.31 -5.89 -17.77
N LYS A 71 10.33 -5.69 -18.65
CA LYS A 71 9.61 -6.71 -19.43
C LYS A 71 8.87 -6.01 -20.58
N HIS A 72 8.84 -6.61 -21.76
CA HIS A 72 8.03 -6.14 -22.89
C HIS A 72 6.53 -6.17 -22.57
N LEU A 73 5.78 -5.23 -23.17
CA LEU A 73 4.33 -5.15 -23.16
C LEU A 73 3.75 -6.27 -24.03
N SER A 74 2.82 -7.01 -23.45
CA SER A 74 2.15 -8.13 -24.13
C SER A 74 0.85 -7.67 -24.76
N SER A 75 0.67 -7.98 -26.05
CA SER A 75 -0.56 -7.66 -26.78
C SER A 75 -1.81 -8.33 -26.19
N SER A 76 -1.69 -9.53 -25.63
CA SER A 76 -2.81 -10.22 -24.98
C SER A 76 -3.25 -9.53 -23.68
N THR A 77 -2.29 -8.95 -22.95
CA THR A 77 -2.59 -8.15 -21.74
C THR A 77 -3.28 -6.85 -22.13
N LEU A 78 -2.81 -6.18 -23.19
CA LEU A 78 -3.46 -4.98 -23.72
C LEU A 78 -4.89 -5.27 -24.18
N LEU A 79 -5.11 -6.33 -24.97
CA LEU A 79 -6.45 -6.75 -25.41
C LEU A 79 -7.40 -6.95 -24.22
N ARG A 80 -6.94 -7.66 -23.19
CA ARG A 80 -7.73 -7.89 -21.98
C ARG A 80 -8.13 -6.58 -21.29
N LEU A 81 -7.23 -5.60 -21.23
CA LEU A 81 -7.50 -4.30 -20.61
C LEU A 81 -8.44 -3.43 -21.45
N VAL A 82 -8.28 -3.43 -22.78
CA VAL A 82 -9.18 -2.74 -23.71
C VAL A 82 -10.60 -3.29 -23.59
N ASN A 83 -10.76 -4.59 -23.41
CA ASN A 83 -12.04 -5.25 -23.18
C ASN A 83 -12.62 -5.04 -21.75
N GLY A 84 -12.09 -4.07 -20.99
CA GLY A 84 -12.59 -3.73 -19.65
C GLY A 84 -12.01 -4.57 -18.51
N GLY A 85 -10.97 -5.38 -18.76
CA GLY A 85 -10.30 -6.12 -17.70
C GLY A 85 -9.61 -5.20 -16.70
N THR A 86 -9.69 -5.53 -15.41
CA THR A 86 -9.00 -4.75 -14.37
C THR A 86 -7.51 -5.13 -14.29
N PRO A 87 -6.60 -4.16 -14.15
CA PRO A 87 -5.19 -4.44 -13.86
C PRO A 87 -5.05 -5.14 -12.50
N LYS A 88 -4.02 -5.98 -12.37
CA LYS A 88 -3.84 -6.83 -11.19
C LYS A 88 -3.67 -6.00 -9.91
N ASN A 89 -3.03 -4.83 -10.00
CA ASN A 89 -2.82 -3.97 -8.84
C ASN A 89 -4.15 -3.43 -8.29
N LEU A 90 -5.04 -2.94 -9.16
CA LEU A 90 -6.38 -2.49 -8.74
C LEU A 90 -7.21 -3.64 -8.16
N SER A 91 -7.21 -4.80 -8.82
CA SER A 91 -7.89 -5.99 -8.31
C SER A 91 -7.36 -6.37 -6.92
N ASN A 92 -6.05 -6.44 -6.73
CA ASN A 92 -5.46 -6.75 -5.41
C ASN A 92 -5.76 -5.68 -4.35
N SER A 93 -5.83 -4.41 -4.73
CA SER A 93 -6.17 -3.32 -3.80
C SER A 93 -7.57 -3.45 -3.22
N SER A 94 -8.51 -4.02 -4.00
CA SER A 94 -9.88 -4.29 -3.56
C SER A 94 -10.01 -5.51 -2.63
N GLN A 95 -8.99 -6.36 -2.54
CA GLN A 95 -8.99 -7.59 -1.74
C GLN A 95 -8.32 -7.41 -0.37
N GLY A 96 -8.18 -6.17 0.09
CA GLY A 96 -7.63 -5.86 1.42
C GLY A 96 -8.58 -6.30 2.53
N TRP A 97 -8.02 -6.75 3.66
CA TRP A 97 -8.81 -7.08 4.86
C TRP A 97 -9.38 -5.87 5.58
N LEU A 98 -8.78 -4.70 5.40
CA LEU A 98 -9.14 -3.46 6.09
C LEU A 98 -9.60 -2.41 5.08
N LEU A 99 -10.62 -1.63 5.46
CA LEU A 99 -10.99 -0.41 4.76
C LEU A 99 -9.93 0.68 4.97
N GLN A 100 -9.89 1.67 4.08
CA GLN A 100 -8.93 2.78 4.19
C GLN A 100 -9.07 3.56 5.51
N SER A 101 -10.29 3.70 6.02
CA SER A 101 -10.58 4.31 7.33
C SER A 101 -9.97 3.49 8.48
N GLU A 102 -10.15 2.17 8.46
CA GLU A 102 -9.59 1.26 9.46
C GLU A 102 -8.06 1.20 9.40
N GLU A 103 -7.49 1.12 8.19
CA GLU A 103 -6.03 1.19 8.00
C GLU A 103 -5.45 2.47 8.62
N LYS A 104 -6.14 3.61 8.45
CA LYS A 104 -5.70 4.89 9.03
C LYS A 104 -5.67 4.83 10.57
N ILE A 105 -6.73 4.31 11.19
CA ILE A 105 -6.82 4.16 12.66
C ILE A 105 -5.68 3.28 13.18
N VAL A 106 -5.41 2.14 12.52
CA VAL A 106 -4.32 1.24 12.92
C VAL A 106 -2.95 1.91 12.79
N ILE A 107 -2.72 2.70 11.75
CA ILE A 107 -1.47 3.45 11.57
C ILE A 107 -1.32 4.54 12.64
N ASP A 108 -2.39 5.30 12.90
CA ASP A 108 -2.38 6.39 13.90
C ASP A 108 -2.09 5.83 15.30
N TYR A 109 -2.73 4.71 15.66
CA TYR A 109 -2.46 4.00 16.90
C TYR A 109 -1.02 3.48 16.99
N ALA A 110 -0.49 2.90 15.90
CA ALA A 110 0.90 2.43 15.87
C ALA A 110 1.92 3.57 16.05
N LEU A 111 1.64 4.74 15.46
CA LEU A 111 2.46 5.95 15.62
C LEU A 111 2.38 6.50 17.05
N GLU A 112 1.19 6.53 17.63
CA GLU A 112 0.99 6.96 19.00
C GLU A 112 1.80 6.08 19.97
N LEU A 113 1.68 4.76 19.87
CA LEU A 113 2.45 3.83 20.70
C LEU A 113 3.96 3.96 20.49
N ALA A 114 4.41 4.18 19.25
CA ALA A 114 5.82 4.45 18.97
C ALA A 114 6.30 5.75 19.63
N SER A 115 5.48 6.80 19.62
CA SER A 115 5.80 8.10 20.26
C SER A 115 5.94 7.98 21.77
N ARG A 116 5.17 7.08 22.40
CA ARG A 116 5.25 6.75 23.83
C ARG A 116 6.45 5.86 24.18
N GLY A 117 7.29 5.49 23.21
CA GLY A 117 8.46 4.62 23.42
C GLY A 117 8.15 3.12 23.38
N PHE A 118 6.92 2.73 23.04
CA PHE A 118 6.47 1.34 23.00
C PHE A 118 5.99 0.95 21.60
N PRO A 119 6.88 0.89 20.60
CA PRO A 119 6.47 0.55 19.23
C PRO A 119 5.85 -0.85 19.16
N LEU A 120 4.83 -1.01 18.31
CA LEU A 120 4.18 -2.30 18.12
C LEU A 120 5.12 -3.33 17.49
N THR A 121 5.11 -4.54 18.04
CA THR A 121 5.71 -5.70 17.39
C THR A 121 4.78 -6.24 16.30
N HIS A 122 5.34 -6.98 15.33
CA HIS A 122 4.53 -7.63 14.29
C HIS A 122 3.42 -8.52 14.88
N GLN A 123 3.71 -9.23 15.97
CA GLN A 123 2.72 -10.05 16.64
C GLN A 123 1.56 -9.21 17.19
N ARG A 124 1.84 -8.13 17.92
CA ARG A 124 0.79 -7.26 18.48
C ARG A 124 -0.02 -6.57 17.40
N LEU A 125 0.63 -6.11 16.33
CA LEU A 125 -0.06 -5.54 15.17
C LEU A 125 -1.04 -6.56 14.54
N LYS A 126 -0.61 -7.82 14.40
CA LYS A 126 -1.48 -8.90 13.91
C LYS A 126 -2.69 -9.10 14.82
N GLU A 127 -2.47 -9.19 16.14
CA GLU A 127 -3.54 -9.42 17.11
C GLU A 127 -4.60 -8.30 17.09
N ILE A 128 -4.18 -7.05 17.01
CA ILE A 128 -5.08 -5.89 16.93
C ILE A 128 -5.92 -5.96 15.66
N VAL A 129 -5.28 -6.20 14.52
CA VAL A 129 -5.96 -6.25 13.22
C VAL A 129 -6.90 -7.46 13.15
N ASP A 130 -6.48 -8.63 13.63
CA ASP A 130 -7.34 -9.82 13.69
C ASP A 130 -8.58 -9.55 14.56
N LYS A 131 -8.48 -8.78 15.65
CA LYS A 131 -9.63 -8.36 16.46
C LYS A 131 -10.59 -7.47 15.67
N ILE A 132 -10.07 -6.45 14.98
CA ILE A 132 -10.87 -5.54 14.14
C ILE A 132 -11.58 -6.35 13.05
N CYS A 133 -10.85 -7.18 12.31
CA CYS A 133 -11.41 -8.01 11.25
C CYS A 133 -12.49 -8.97 11.79
N ARG A 134 -12.27 -9.62 12.94
CA ARG A 134 -13.30 -10.47 13.58
C ARG A 134 -14.54 -9.68 13.97
N SER A 135 -14.38 -8.46 14.48
CA SER A 135 -15.54 -7.62 14.83
C SER A 135 -16.34 -7.18 13.61
N CYS A 136 -15.68 -6.90 12.47
CA CYS A 136 -16.35 -6.42 11.26
C CYS A 136 -16.93 -7.55 10.40
N LEU A 137 -16.22 -8.68 10.29
CA LEU A 137 -16.55 -9.77 9.36
C LEU A 137 -17.16 -10.99 10.04
N GLY A 138 -17.05 -11.11 11.37
CA GLY A 138 -17.54 -12.26 12.14
C GLY A 138 -17.00 -13.59 11.59
N ASP A 139 -17.91 -14.53 11.37
CA ASP A 139 -17.60 -15.90 10.91
C ASP A 139 -17.07 -15.97 9.46
N LYS A 140 -17.18 -14.89 8.68
CA LYS A 140 -16.58 -14.82 7.33
C LYS A 140 -15.07 -14.65 7.38
N PHE A 141 -14.52 -14.28 8.53
CA PHE A 141 -13.08 -14.12 8.71
C PHE A 141 -12.41 -15.46 9.01
N SER A 142 -11.25 -15.69 8.40
CA SER A 142 -10.48 -16.92 8.62
C SER A 142 -10.04 -17.05 10.08
N GLU A 143 -10.22 -18.24 10.66
CA GLU A 143 -9.73 -18.56 12.01
C GLU A 143 -8.23 -18.31 12.17
N LYS A 144 -7.46 -18.46 11.08
CA LYS A 144 -6.00 -18.27 11.04
C LYS A 144 -5.57 -16.79 11.08
N GLY A 145 -6.50 -15.86 10.91
CA GLY A 145 -6.25 -14.43 10.87
C GLY A 145 -5.78 -13.91 9.50
N VAL A 146 -5.27 -12.68 9.46
CA VAL A 146 -4.83 -11.96 8.24
C VAL A 146 -3.67 -12.61 7.47
N GLY A 147 -3.04 -13.65 8.02
CA GLY A 147 -1.93 -14.40 7.42
C GLY A 147 -0.54 -13.98 7.92
N ARG A 148 0.47 -14.83 7.68
CA ARG A 148 1.83 -14.67 8.25
C ARG A 148 2.59 -13.45 7.73
N ASN A 149 2.48 -13.17 6.44
CA ASN A 149 3.25 -12.09 5.79
C ASN A 149 2.51 -10.75 5.77
N TRP A 150 1.26 -10.73 6.24
CA TRP A 150 0.40 -9.55 6.15
C TRP A 150 1.01 -8.35 6.87
N THR A 151 1.52 -8.54 8.09
CA THR A 151 2.11 -7.44 8.88
C THR A 151 3.34 -6.83 8.21
N THR A 152 4.16 -7.66 7.57
CA THR A 152 5.31 -7.18 6.79
C THR A 152 4.85 -6.38 5.58
N HIS A 153 3.86 -6.89 4.83
CA HIS A 153 3.31 -6.19 3.68
C HIS A 153 2.59 -4.89 4.04
N PHE A 154 1.91 -4.86 5.19
CA PHE A 154 1.24 -3.68 5.74
C PHE A 154 2.24 -2.57 6.06
N VAL A 155 3.28 -2.88 6.83
CA VAL A 155 4.32 -1.89 7.17
C VAL A 155 5.05 -1.41 5.90
N GLU A 156 5.28 -2.30 4.94
CA GLU A 156 5.89 -1.90 3.66
C GLU A 156 4.97 -1.01 2.81
N LYS A 157 3.67 -1.32 2.74
CA LYS A 157 2.65 -0.52 2.06
C LYS A 157 2.62 0.90 2.63
N HIS A 158 2.71 1.02 3.96
CA HIS A 158 2.70 2.32 4.64
C HIS A 158 4.10 2.81 5.03
N SER A 159 5.14 2.43 4.28
CA SER A 159 6.55 2.72 4.61
C SER A 159 6.91 4.22 4.65
N SER A 160 6.06 5.08 4.10
CA SER A 160 6.17 6.54 4.25
C SER A 160 5.89 7.01 5.68
N ARG A 161 4.98 6.33 6.39
CA ARG A 161 4.53 6.66 7.75
C ARG A 161 5.13 5.73 8.79
N LEU A 162 5.17 4.43 8.50
CA LEU A 162 5.66 3.39 9.40
C LEU A 162 7.07 2.95 8.98
N LYS A 163 7.95 2.74 9.95
CA LYS A 163 9.29 2.18 9.72
C LYS A 163 9.55 1.05 10.70
N MET A 164 10.21 0.00 10.22
CA MET A 164 10.68 -1.08 11.06
C MET A 164 12.06 -0.74 11.64
N PHE A 165 12.23 -0.98 12.93
CA PHE A 165 13.50 -0.87 13.61
C PHE A 165 13.78 -2.16 14.37
N TRP A 166 15.05 -2.55 14.41
CA TRP A 166 15.52 -3.58 15.32
C TRP A 166 16.00 -2.88 16.57
N SER A 167 15.41 -3.20 17.72
CA SER A 167 15.96 -2.76 19.01
C SER A 167 17.29 -3.46 19.22
N SER A 168 18.39 -2.71 19.26
CA SER A 168 19.65 -3.21 19.81
C SER A 168 19.50 -3.46 21.31
N ASN A 169 20.30 -4.37 21.89
CA ASN A 169 20.26 -4.67 23.32
C ASN A 169 20.26 -3.40 24.18
N LEU A 170 19.34 -3.36 25.14
CA LEU A 170 18.97 -2.19 25.93
C LEU A 170 20.12 -1.60 26.77
N ASP A 171 21.15 -2.38 27.09
CA ASP A 171 22.19 -1.98 28.05
C ASP A 171 22.95 -0.72 27.65
N THR A 172 23.34 -0.60 26.38
CA THR A 172 24.12 0.56 25.92
C THR A 172 23.28 1.85 25.86
N LYS A 173 21.96 1.72 25.70
CA LYS A 173 21.03 2.86 25.58
C LYS A 173 20.42 3.27 26.93
N ARG A 174 20.23 2.34 27.87
CA ARG A 174 19.70 2.62 29.21
C ARG A 174 20.61 3.54 30.01
N GLY A 175 21.94 3.43 29.85
CA GLY A 175 22.89 4.37 30.45
C GLY A 175 22.74 5.83 29.97
N GLN A 176 22.08 6.05 28.81
CA GLN A 176 21.84 7.37 28.23
C GLN A 176 20.37 7.83 28.29
N ALA A 177 19.43 6.94 28.65
CA ALA A 177 17.98 7.16 28.54
C ALA A 177 17.33 7.81 29.78
N VAL A 178 18.08 8.03 30.86
CA VAL A 178 17.60 8.76 32.05
C VAL A 178 17.64 10.27 31.76
N ASN A 179 16.80 10.71 30.82
CA ASN A 179 16.60 12.12 30.51
C ASN A 179 15.41 12.64 31.33
N PRO A 180 15.58 13.65 32.22
CA PRO A 180 14.50 14.22 33.03
C PRO A 180 13.24 14.56 32.24
N PHE A 181 13.40 15.06 31.01
CA PHE A 181 12.29 15.42 30.14
C PHE A 181 11.44 14.22 29.71
N MET A 182 12.08 13.09 29.37
CA MET A 182 11.38 11.87 28.97
C MET A 182 10.63 11.23 30.15
N ASN A 183 11.18 11.35 31.36
CA ASN A 183 10.53 10.87 32.57
C ASN A 183 9.28 11.71 32.90
N GLU A 184 9.35 13.03 32.76
CA GLU A 184 8.21 13.91 32.97
C GLU A 184 7.04 13.61 32.01
N GLU A 185 7.34 13.47 30.72
CA GLU A 185 6.35 13.09 29.70
C GLU A 185 5.72 11.71 30.00
N TYR A 186 6.53 10.75 30.45
CA TYR A 186 6.02 9.43 30.85
C TYR A 186 5.04 9.52 32.03
N PHE A 187 5.37 10.25 33.10
CA PHE A 187 4.49 10.39 34.26
C PHE A 187 3.22 11.18 33.95
N LYS A 188 3.31 12.18 33.07
CA LYS A 188 2.13 12.93 32.59
C LYS A 188 1.18 12.02 31.82
N LEU A 189 1.71 11.19 30.91
CA LEU A 189 0.92 10.20 30.18
C LEU A 189 0.28 9.16 31.12
N LEU A 190 1.06 8.64 32.08
CA LEU A 190 0.56 7.68 33.06
C LEU A 190 -0.62 8.27 33.86
N LYS A 191 -0.52 9.53 34.26
CA LYS A 191 -1.60 10.25 34.94
C LYS A 191 -2.86 10.35 34.07
N GLU A 192 -2.72 10.70 32.79
CA GLU A 192 -3.85 10.77 31.85
C GLU A 192 -4.55 9.42 31.64
N VAL A 193 -3.79 8.32 31.60
CA VAL A 193 -4.34 6.95 31.48
C VAL A 193 -5.05 6.54 32.77
N LEU A 194 -4.45 6.79 33.94
CA LEU A 194 -5.09 6.47 35.23
C LEU A 194 -6.37 7.28 35.48
N GLU A 195 -6.47 8.47 34.90
CA GLU A 195 -7.66 9.31 34.95
C GLU A 195 -8.72 8.95 33.89
N GLY A 196 -8.54 7.87 33.12
CA GLY A 196 -9.51 7.40 32.12
C GLY A 196 -9.59 8.25 30.86
N ARG A 197 -8.67 9.20 30.67
CA ARG A 197 -8.69 10.15 29.54
C ARG A 197 -8.11 9.55 28.25
N LYS A 198 -7.45 8.39 28.34
CA LYS A 198 -6.69 7.73 27.26
C LYS A 198 -6.83 6.21 27.28
N ASP A 199 -8.03 5.70 27.55
CA ASP A 199 -8.29 4.27 27.58
C ASP A 199 -8.14 3.67 26.17
N HIS A 200 -7.37 2.58 26.05
CA HIS A 200 -6.96 1.95 24.79
C HIS A 200 -8.05 1.05 24.17
N GLU A 201 -9.30 1.23 24.57
CA GLU A 201 -10.41 0.57 23.93
C GLU A 201 -10.71 1.36 22.65
N PHE A 202 -10.48 0.73 21.50
CA PHE A 202 -11.05 1.21 20.24
C PHE A 202 -12.52 1.52 20.51
N PRO A 203 -13.04 2.71 20.13
CA PRO A 203 -14.45 3.00 20.34
C PRO A 203 -15.24 1.85 19.74
N ALA A 204 -15.99 1.17 20.62
CA ALA A 204 -16.84 0.06 20.24
C ALA A 204 -17.92 0.63 19.32
N ALA A 205 -17.62 0.55 18.02
CA ALA A 205 -18.49 0.78 16.90
C ALA A 205 -19.21 2.15 16.84
N VAL A 206 -18.91 2.90 15.78
CA VAL A 206 -19.90 3.80 15.17
C VAL A 206 -20.97 2.90 14.52
N VAL A 207 -21.79 2.24 15.34
CA VAL A 207 -23.09 1.72 14.90
C VAL A 207 -24.02 2.91 14.97
N ASP A 208 -24.21 3.58 13.86
CA ASP A 208 -25.47 4.24 13.50
C ASP A 208 -25.31 4.94 12.14
N THR A 209 -25.16 4.12 11.10
CA THR A 209 -25.66 4.49 9.78
C THR A 209 -26.36 3.26 9.20
N PRO A 210 -27.69 3.33 8.94
CA PRO A 210 -28.43 2.23 8.36
C PRO A 210 -27.94 1.98 6.93
N TRP A 211 -27.80 0.69 6.61
CA TRP A 211 -27.61 0.17 5.26
C TRP A 211 -28.90 0.28 4.45
#